data_AF-A0A2K0UPC8-F1
#
_entry.id   AF-A0A2K0UPC8-F1
#
_cell.length_a   1.000
_cell.length_b   1.000
_cell.length_c   1.000
_cell.angle_alpha   90.00
_cell.angle_beta   90.00
_cell.angle_gamma   90.00
#
_symmetry.space_group_name_H-M   'P 1'
#
loop_
_entity.id
_entity.type
_entity.pdbx_description
1 polymer ?
#
loop_
_entity_poly.entity_id
_entity_poly.type
_entity_poly.pdbx_seq_one_letter_code
_entity_poly.pdbx_strand_id
1 'polypeptide(L)'
;MFKLDAYISLLTQQPPSLQREELSLSLTSTFGQWNAYGLDVFFRRWPSEPMERSQYRICDLALGSQQPISPVILVEDLQIRMMGVTNYVWILNKMRGSPNPNLCVSSEQRELISARLKRCKLQLDGMTSIWKEPEQHKMHIDFLLRAYSAREEPFHEDWQKPVRDRFFSFVFSATMLYHLLNMHIYADVHNYMQSLPVVSSPGVTPANLSTTPPINNAEIHDWATSQDARIAVSHAILAYRVYGSTTSSPSDLKAEVVDPIAHMTIAAGAAILWTWIQNNTSPCCCMNLPIAGSLDFGFVPLGAGKSPEVDHWIRNGGTIWLHGVHLCKCNVDVWLSPFAAILSHGAKKWEIGNVFAQKLWSQLGLQRSV
;
A
#
# COMPACT_ATOMS: atom_id res chain seq x y z
N MET A 1 16.90 -6.30 -4.94
CA MET A 1 17.36 -4.99 -5.45
C MET A 1 16.19 -4.14 -5.96
N PHE A 2 15.45 -4.58 -6.98
CA PHE A 2 14.30 -3.84 -7.55
C PHE A 2 13.27 -3.32 -6.52
N LYS A 3 12.90 -4.15 -5.53
CA LYS A 3 12.00 -3.75 -4.44
C LYS A 3 12.51 -2.55 -3.62
N LEU A 4 13.81 -2.54 -3.31
CA LEU A 4 14.41 -1.45 -2.54
C LEU A 4 14.44 -0.16 -3.36
N ASP A 5 14.83 -0.26 -4.63
CA ASP A 5 14.86 0.89 -5.55
C ASP A 5 13.46 1.51 -5.72
N ALA A 6 12.41 0.69 -5.90
CA ALA A 6 11.04 1.15 -5.94
C ALA A 6 10.61 1.86 -4.65
N TYR A 7 10.96 1.32 -3.48
CA TYR A 7 10.59 1.92 -2.19
C TYR A 7 11.31 3.24 -1.96
N ILE A 8 12.60 3.30 -2.27
CA ILE A 8 13.39 4.54 -2.19
C ILE A 8 12.83 5.59 -3.14
N SER A 9 12.48 5.21 -4.37
CA SER A 9 11.86 6.12 -5.34
C SER A 9 10.53 6.69 -4.84
N LEU A 10 9.63 5.86 -4.31
CA LEU A 10 8.35 6.32 -3.75
C LEU A 10 8.54 7.27 -2.56
N LEU A 11 9.51 6.97 -1.70
CA LEU A 11 9.81 7.78 -0.51
C LEU A 11 10.42 9.13 -0.86
N THR A 12 11.41 9.14 -1.75
CA THR A 12 12.27 10.30 -2.03
C THR A 12 11.80 11.12 -3.23
N GLN A 13 10.82 10.64 -3.99
CA GLN A 13 10.41 11.21 -5.28
C GLN A 13 11.55 11.34 -6.30
N GLN A 14 12.58 10.51 -6.15
CA GLN A 14 13.63 10.34 -7.14
C GLN A 14 13.21 9.28 -8.16
N PRO A 15 13.68 9.37 -9.42
CA PRO A 15 13.42 8.31 -10.39
C PRO A 15 13.98 6.98 -9.88
N PRO A 16 13.32 5.85 -10.18
CA PRO A 16 13.91 4.54 -9.92
C PRO A 16 15.23 4.41 -10.70
N SER A 17 16.26 3.89 -10.06
CA SER A 17 17.58 3.70 -10.65
C SER A 17 17.59 2.51 -11.61
N LEU A 18 16.83 1.46 -11.28
CA LEU A 18 16.70 0.27 -12.11
C LEU A 18 15.59 0.47 -13.14
N GLN A 19 15.98 0.45 -14.40
CA GLN A 19 15.04 0.40 -15.52
C GLN A 19 14.46 -1.00 -15.65
N ARG A 20 13.24 -1.06 -16.15
CA ARG A 20 12.54 -2.33 -16.36
C ARG A 20 13.33 -3.26 -17.29
N GLU A 21 13.91 -2.69 -18.34
CA GLU A 21 14.64 -3.40 -19.38
C GLU A 21 15.89 -4.12 -18.81
N GLU A 22 16.40 -3.66 -17.67
CA GLU A 22 17.53 -4.24 -16.95
C GLU A 22 17.12 -5.47 -16.11
N LEU A 23 15.83 -5.73 -15.94
CA LEU A 23 15.29 -6.88 -15.20
C LEU A 23 15.12 -8.11 -16.11
N SER A 24 16.16 -8.47 -16.86
CA SER A 24 16.14 -9.58 -17.84
C SER A 24 16.25 -10.97 -17.22
N LEU A 25 16.31 -11.06 -15.89
CA LEU A 25 16.35 -12.32 -15.15
C LEU A 25 15.01 -13.06 -15.22
N SER A 26 15.08 -14.39 -15.21
CA SER A 26 13.91 -15.25 -15.11
C SER A 26 13.12 -15.03 -13.83
N LEU A 27 11.84 -15.40 -13.81
CA LEU A 27 11.07 -15.46 -12.57
C LEU A 27 11.75 -16.40 -11.58
N THR A 28 11.71 -16.00 -10.31
CA THR A 28 12.30 -16.79 -9.24
C THR A 28 11.51 -18.07 -9.02
N SER A 29 12.20 -19.08 -8.50
CA SER A 29 11.54 -20.25 -7.90
C SER A 29 10.63 -19.83 -6.74
N THR A 30 9.80 -20.77 -6.30
CA THR A 30 8.94 -20.60 -5.14
C THR A 30 9.75 -20.32 -3.88
N PHE A 31 9.14 -19.64 -2.92
CA PHE A 31 9.73 -19.45 -1.60
C PHE A 31 10.10 -20.80 -0.96
N GLY A 32 9.25 -21.81 -1.17
CA GLY A 32 9.45 -23.22 -0.87
C GLY A 32 10.80 -23.77 -1.30
N GLN A 33 11.13 -23.61 -2.57
CA GLN A 33 12.39 -24.14 -3.10
C GLN A 33 13.59 -23.34 -2.61
N TRP A 34 13.47 -22.01 -2.54
CA TRP A 34 14.57 -21.14 -2.12
C TRP A 34 14.92 -21.31 -0.63
N ASN A 35 13.94 -21.68 0.18
CA ASN A 35 14.09 -21.91 1.61
C ASN A 35 14.01 -23.40 1.96
N ALA A 36 14.59 -24.26 1.10
CA ALA A 36 14.81 -25.65 1.41
C ALA A 36 15.98 -25.78 2.41
N TYR A 37 15.68 -26.00 3.69
CA TYR A 37 16.66 -26.09 4.78
C TYR A 37 17.39 -27.44 4.83
N GLY A 38 17.91 -27.90 3.70
CA GLY A 38 18.61 -29.18 3.56
C GLY A 38 18.59 -29.68 2.12
N LEU A 39 19.64 -30.40 1.71
CA LEU A 39 19.71 -31.00 0.38
C LEU A 39 18.59 -32.04 0.17
N ASP A 40 18.26 -32.80 1.22
CA ASP A 40 17.17 -33.78 1.22
C ASP A 40 15.80 -33.10 1.01
N VAL A 41 15.58 -31.94 1.63
CA VAL A 41 14.37 -31.14 1.45
C VAL A 41 14.32 -30.57 0.04
N PHE A 42 15.44 -30.02 -0.44
CA PHE A 42 15.54 -29.46 -1.79
C PHE A 42 15.18 -30.49 -2.86
N PHE A 43 15.76 -31.70 -2.79
CA PHE A 43 15.49 -32.76 -3.77
C PHE A 43 14.08 -33.37 -3.63
N ARG A 44 13.47 -33.32 -2.45
CA ARG A 44 12.05 -33.71 -2.28
C ARG A 44 11.09 -32.71 -2.92
N ARG A 45 11.39 -31.40 -2.84
CA ARG A 45 10.53 -30.33 -3.37
C ARG A 45 10.72 -30.11 -4.88
N TRP A 46 11.95 -30.30 -5.38
CA TRP A 46 12.33 -30.03 -6.78
C TRP A 46 11.40 -30.63 -7.84
N PRO A 47 10.95 -31.91 -7.77
CA PRO A 47 10.06 -32.49 -8.78
C PRO A 47 8.69 -31.80 -8.87
N SER A 48 8.31 -31.06 -7.83
CA SER A 48 7.03 -30.35 -7.77
C SER A 48 7.15 -28.85 -8.03
N GLU A 49 8.37 -28.36 -8.30
CA GLU A 49 8.62 -26.96 -8.59
C GLU A 49 8.15 -26.62 -10.01
N PRO A 50 7.41 -25.51 -10.21
CA PRO A 50 6.97 -25.04 -11.53
C PRO A 50 8.14 -24.49 -12.36
N MET A 51 8.91 -25.40 -12.97
CA MET A 51 10.12 -25.09 -13.74
C MET A 51 9.86 -24.17 -14.94
N GLU A 52 8.65 -24.16 -15.49
CA GLU A 52 8.23 -23.27 -16.58
C GLU A 52 8.36 -21.78 -16.22
N ARG A 53 8.35 -21.43 -14.92
CA ARG A 53 8.59 -20.05 -14.46
C ARG A 53 9.92 -19.49 -14.97
N SER A 54 10.93 -20.34 -15.15
CA SER A 54 12.25 -19.93 -15.64
C SER A 54 12.24 -19.41 -17.09
N GLN A 55 11.19 -19.70 -17.86
CA GLN A 55 11.02 -19.27 -19.24
C GLN A 55 10.48 -17.84 -19.37
N TYR A 56 9.98 -17.27 -18.28
CA TYR A 56 9.43 -15.92 -18.23
C TYR A 56 10.41 -14.98 -17.54
N ARG A 57 10.60 -13.77 -18.06
CA ARG A 57 11.48 -12.79 -17.42
C ARG A 57 10.69 -11.83 -16.55
N ILE A 58 11.37 -11.30 -15.53
CA ILE A 58 10.80 -10.29 -14.63
C ILE A 58 10.36 -9.05 -15.41
N CYS A 59 11.16 -8.60 -16.39
CA CYS A 59 10.80 -7.46 -17.24
C CYS A 59 9.51 -7.68 -18.04
N ASP A 60 9.15 -8.94 -18.36
CA ASP A 60 7.94 -9.29 -19.10
C ASP A 60 6.67 -9.23 -18.22
N LEU A 61 6.80 -9.22 -16.89
CA LEU A 61 5.67 -9.05 -15.95
C LEU A 61 5.16 -7.61 -15.87
N ALA A 62 5.92 -6.65 -16.39
CA ALA A 62 5.60 -5.24 -16.24
C ALA A 62 4.25 -4.86 -16.88
N LEU A 63 3.64 -3.82 -16.32
CA LEU A 63 2.36 -3.30 -16.81
C LEU A 63 2.42 -2.90 -18.28
N GLY A 64 1.67 -3.62 -19.12
CA GLY A 64 1.53 -3.32 -20.55
C GLY A 64 2.35 -4.22 -21.48
N SER A 65 3.10 -5.18 -20.94
CA SER A 65 3.65 -6.27 -21.73
C SER A 65 2.52 -7.05 -22.42
N GLN A 66 2.68 -7.30 -23.73
CA GLN A 66 1.82 -8.22 -24.50
C GLN A 66 2.33 -9.66 -24.44
N GLN A 67 3.47 -9.89 -23.78
CA GLN A 67 4.04 -11.22 -23.66
C GLN A 67 3.14 -12.10 -22.79
N PRO A 68 3.05 -13.41 -23.10
CA PRO A 68 2.36 -14.36 -22.25
C PRO A 68 2.98 -14.31 -20.85
N ILE A 69 2.13 -14.26 -19.83
CA ILE A 69 2.54 -14.37 -18.42
C ILE A 69 2.56 -15.84 -18.02
N SER A 70 3.38 -16.17 -17.02
CA SER A 70 3.40 -17.53 -16.47
C SER A 70 2.00 -17.94 -16.00
N PRO A 71 1.54 -19.18 -16.28
CA PRO A 71 0.28 -19.68 -15.74
C PRO A 71 0.33 -19.83 -14.21
N VAL A 72 1.53 -19.95 -13.64
CA VAL A 72 1.75 -20.07 -12.20
C VAL A 72 2.24 -18.73 -11.66
N ILE A 73 1.32 -17.96 -11.09
CA ILE A 73 1.58 -16.64 -10.50
C ILE A 73 1.63 -16.75 -8.97
N LEU A 74 2.70 -16.22 -8.39
CA LEU A 74 2.86 -16.02 -6.95
C LEU A 74 2.52 -14.56 -6.57
N VAL A 75 2.34 -14.33 -5.27
CA VAL A 75 2.04 -12.99 -4.74
C VAL A 75 3.16 -11.99 -5.06
N GLU A 76 4.40 -12.44 -5.02
CA GLU A 76 5.61 -11.68 -5.32
C GLU A 76 5.65 -11.24 -6.78
N ASP A 77 5.14 -12.06 -7.71
CA ASP A 77 5.05 -11.70 -9.13
C ASP A 77 4.07 -10.53 -9.34
N LEU A 78 2.94 -10.55 -8.61
CA LEU A 78 1.98 -9.44 -8.60
C LEU A 78 2.59 -8.19 -7.94
N GLN A 79 3.40 -8.36 -6.89
CA GLN A 79 4.12 -7.26 -6.27
C GLN A 79 5.12 -6.63 -7.24
N ILE A 80 5.91 -7.43 -7.96
CA ILE A 80 6.84 -6.94 -9.00
C ILE A 80 6.07 -6.18 -10.08
N ARG A 81 4.96 -6.73 -10.54
CA ARG A 81 4.09 -6.08 -11.52
C ARG A 81 3.58 -4.72 -11.05
N MET A 82 3.18 -4.60 -9.79
CA MET A 82 2.80 -3.32 -9.17
C MET A 82 3.99 -2.35 -9.07
N MET A 83 5.16 -2.83 -8.63
CA MET A 83 6.38 -2.00 -8.54
C MET A 83 6.83 -1.45 -9.90
N GLY A 84 6.50 -2.13 -11.00
CA GLY A 84 6.73 -1.62 -12.36
C GLY A 84 6.02 -0.28 -12.67
N VAL A 85 5.09 0.18 -11.82
CA VAL A 85 4.40 1.47 -11.94
C VAL A 85 5.20 2.64 -11.36
N THR A 86 6.26 2.36 -10.59
CA THR A 86 6.96 3.39 -9.82
C THR A 86 7.54 4.51 -10.70
N ASN A 87 8.08 4.17 -11.88
CA ASN A 87 8.56 5.18 -12.83
C ASN A 87 7.42 6.10 -13.31
N TYR A 88 6.25 5.54 -13.57
CA TYR A 88 5.09 6.33 -13.96
C TYR A 88 4.59 7.26 -12.84
N VAL A 89 4.55 6.76 -11.60
CA VAL A 89 4.25 7.57 -10.42
C VAL A 89 5.22 8.74 -10.30
N TRP A 90 6.51 8.50 -10.52
CA TRP A 90 7.52 9.55 -10.53
C TRP A 90 7.27 10.60 -11.61
N ILE A 91 6.98 10.20 -12.85
CA ILE A 91 6.65 11.12 -13.95
C ILE A 91 5.43 11.99 -13.58
N LEU A 92 4.36 11.38 -13.07
CA LEU A 92 3.16 12.11 -12.63
C LEU A 92 3.50 13.17 -11.57
N ASN A 93 4.32 12.82 -10.58
CA ASN A 93 4.70 13.76 -9.52
C ASN A 93 5.58 14.90 -10.06
N LYS A 94 6.49 14.64 -11.00
CA LYS A 94 7.26 15.70 -11.67
C LYS A 94 6.36 16.67 -12.43
N MET A 95 5.34 16.16 -13.12
CA MET A 95 4.40 16.98 -13.87
C MET A 95 3.56 17.92 -12.99
N ARG A 96 3.31 17.57 -11.72
CA ARG A 96 2.58 18.44 -10.77
C ARG A 96 3.39 19.67 -10.37
N GLY A 97 4.67 19.51 -10.08
CA GLY A 97 5.53 20.60 -9.61
C GLY A 97 6.17 21.44 -10.71
N SER A 98 6.45 20.85 -11.87
CA SER A 98 7.02 21.55 -13.03
C SER A 98 6.59 20.84 -14.31
N PRO A 99 5.47 21.24 -14.93
CA PRO A 99 4.95 20.61 -16.13
C PRO A 99 5.99 20.65 -17.24
N ASN A 100 6.53 19.49 -17.60
CA ASN A 100 7.39 19.36 -18.78
C ASN A 100 6.54 18.81 -19.93
N PRO A 101 6.30 19.60 -21.00
CA PRO A 101 5.47 19.16 -22.12
C PRO A 101 5.99 17.88 -22.80
N ASN A 102 7.29 17.56 -22.64
CA ASN A 102 7.89 16.32 -23.17
C ASN A 102 7.57 15.06 -22.36
N LEU A 103 7.07 15.20 -21.13
CA LEU A 103 6.71 14.10 -20.21
C LEU A 103 5.19 13.94 -20.07
N CYS A 104 4.42 14.38 -21.07
CA CYS A 104 2.97 14.48 -21.00
C CYS A 104 2.30 13.11 -20.74
N VAL A 105 1.87 12.92 -19.50
CA VAL A 105 1.03 11.80 -19.10
C VAL A 105 -0.42 12.22 -19.23
N SER A 106 -1.16 11.60 -20.14
CA SER A 106 -2.59 11.89 -20.33
C SER A 106 -3.43 11.33 -19.18
N SER A 107 -4.63 11.90 -18.96
CA SER A 107 -5.61 11.32 -18.00
C SER A 107 -5.92 9.86 -18.35
N GLU A 108 -5.94 9.51 -19.63
CA GLU A 108 -6.15 8.14 -20.10
C GLU A 108 -5.04 7.18 -19.65
N GLN A 109 -3.77 7.61 -19.66
CA GLN A 109 -2.66 6.79 -19.16
C GLN A 109 -2.79 6.55 -17.65
N ARG A 110 -3.27 7.53 -16.90
CA ARG A 110 -3.53 7.43 -15.46
C ARG A 110 -4.62 6.43 -15.15
N GLU A 111 -5.73 6.51 -15.87
CA GLU A 111 -6.84 5.56 -15.75
C GLU A 111 -6.41 4.15 -16.15
N LEU A 112 -5.64 4.02 -17.24
CA LEU A 112 -5.10 2.73 -17.68
C LEU A 112 -4.22 2.07 -16.62
N ILE A 113 -3.37 2.84 -15.96
CA ILE A 113 -2.46 2.33 -14.93
C ILE A 113 -3.22 1.98 -13.64
N SER A 114 -4.14 2.83 -13.22
CA SER A 114 -5.06 2.53 -12.11
C SER A 114 -5.85 1.24 -12.37
N ALA A 115 -6.41 1.07 -13.58
CA ALA A 115 -7.13 -0.14 -13.98
C ALA A 115 -6.24 -1.39 -13.98
N ARG A 116 -4.96 -1.25 -14.37
CA ARG A 116 -3.98 -2.34 -14.31
C ARG A 116 -3.59 -2.71 -12.88
N LEU A 117 -3.40 -1.74 -11.99
CA LEU A 117 -3.21 -1.98 -10.56
C LEU A 117 -4.43 -2.69 -9.96
N LYS A 118 -5.64 -2.25 -10.31
CA LYS A 118 -6.90 -2.89 -9.90
C LYS A 118 -6.97 -4.35 -10.34
N ARG A 119 -6.54 -4.68 -11.56
CA ARG A 119 -6.44 -6.08 -12.02
C ARG A 119 -5.47 -6.91 -11.16
N CYS A 120 -4.31 -6.36 -10.79
CA CYS A 120 -3.38 -7.06 -9.90
C CYS A 120 -4.02 -7.31 -8.52
N LYS A 121 -4.74 -6.32 -7.97
CA LYS A 121 -5.45 -6.49 -6.69
C LYS A 121 -6.60 -7.51 -6.80
N LEU A 122 -7.35 -7.55 -7.89
CA LEU A 122 -8.37 -8.58 -8.12
C LEU A 122 -7.76 -9.98 -8.19
N GLN A 123 -6.58 -10.13 -8.79
CA GLN A 123 -5.85 -11.41 -8.79
C GLN A 123 -5.43 -11.80 -7.37
N LEU A 124 -4.88 -10.87 -6.58
CA LEU A 124 -4.59 -11.12 -5.15
C LEU A 124 -5.84 -11.52 -4.37
N ASP A 125 -6.95 -10.83 -4.57
CA ASP A 125 -8.23 -11.14 -3.91
C ASP A 125 -8.71 -12.54 -4.27
N GLY A 126 -8.58 -12.94 -5.54
CA GLY A 126 -8.84 -14.30 -6.00
C GLY A 126 -7.95 -15.35 -5.31
N MET A 127 -6.64 -15.06 -5.17
CA MET A 127 -5.73 -15.95 -4.43
C MET A 127 -6.10 -16.08 -2.95
N THR A 128 -6.69 -15.05 -2.34
CA THR A 128 -7.20 -15.14 -0.96
C THR A 128 -8.55 -15.82 -0.85
N SER A 129 -9.42 -15.69 -1.87
CA SER A 129 -10.78 -16.21 -1.80
C SER A 129 -10.84 -17.74 -1.82
N ILE A 130 -9.85 -18.41 -2.42
CA ILE A 130 -9.80 -19.88 -2.43
C ILE A 130 -9.76 -20.48 -1.02
N TRP A 131 -9.23 -19.74 -0.05
CA TRP A 131 -9.13 -20.18 1.36
C TRP A 131 -10.48 -20.14 2.09
N LYS A 132 -11.51 -19.52 1.51
CA LYS A 132 -12.87 -19.50 2.07
C LYS A 132 -13.61 -20.81 1.81
N GLU A 133 -13.27 -21.49 0.71
CA GLU A 133 -13.91 -22.73 0.27
C GLU A 133 -12.83 -23.80 -0.03
N PRO A 134 -12.09 -24.26 1.00
CA PRO A 134 -10.88 -25.06 0.80
C PRO A 134 -11.13 -26.39 0.08
N GLU A 135 -12.29 -27.00 0.30
CA GLU A 135 -12.69 -28.27 -0.34
C GLU A 135 -12.80 -28.15 -1.87
N GLN A 136 -13.24 -27.00 -2.38
CA GLN A 136 -13.38 -26.76 -3.82
C GLN A 136 -12.04 -26.41 -4.49
N HIS A 137 -11.06 -25.95 -3.71
CA HIS A 137 -9.80 -25.41 -4.20
C HIS A 137 -8.57 -26.16 -3.70
N LYS A 138 -8.73 -27.41 -3.26
CA LYS A 138 -7.68 -28.23 -2.64
C LYS A 138 -6.35 -28.21 -3.41
N MET A 139 -6.36 -28.45 -4.72
CA MET A 139 -5.12 -28.46 -5.52
C MET A 139 -4.38 -27.13 -5.51
N HIS A 140 -5.10 -26.00 -5.52
CA HIS A 140 -4.50 -24.67 -5.49
C HIS A 140 -3.93 -24.36 -4.11
N ILE A 141 -4.65 -24.74 -3.05
CA ILE A 141 -4.18 -24.59 -1.67
C ILE A 141 -2.94 -25.44 -1.44
N ASP A 142 -2.94 -26.70 -1.87
CA ASP A 142 -1.78 -27.60 -1.76
C ASP A 142 -0.56 -27.07 -2.51
N PHE A 143 -0.77 -26.42 -3.66
CA PHE A 143 0.29 -25.70 -4.36
C PHE A 143 0.81 -24.52 -3.55
N LEU A 144 -0.06 -23.62 -3.06
CA LEU A 144 0.37 -22.47 -2.27
C LEU A 144 1.07 -22.89 -0.98
N LEU A 145 0.58 -23.91 -0.29
CA LEU A 145 1.24 -24.44 0.90
C LEU A 145 2.68 -24.86 0.58
N ARG A 146 2.90 -25.62 -0.50
CA ARG A 146 4.26 -25.99 -0.92
C ARG A 146 5.09 -24.78 -1.34
N ALA A 147 4.51 -23.89 -2.15
CA ALA A 147 5.19 -22.72 -2.70
C ALA A 147 5.64 -21.73 -1.62
N TYR A 148 4.98 -21.71 -0.46
CA TYR A 148 5.31 -20.83 0.66
C TYR A 148 5.90 -21.57 1.87
N SER A 149 6.23 -22.87 1.79
CA SER A 149 6.88 -23.58 2.90
C SER A 149 8.29 -23.06 3.18
N ALA A 150 8.70 -22.99 4.44
CA ALA A 150 10.08 -22.72 4.84
C ALA A 150 10.70 -24.03 5.36
N ARG A 151 11.04 -24.05 6.64
CA ARG A 151 11.43 -25.25 7.41
C ARG A 151 10.26 -26.20 7.70
N GLU A 152 9.03 -25.77 7.43
CA GLU A 152 7.84 -26.55 7.70
C GLU A 152 7.65 -27.65 6.64
N GLU A 153 7.22 -28.83 7.09
CA GLU A 153 7.06 -30.03 6.26
C GLU A 153 5.75 -30.73 6.61
N PRO A 154 5.15 -31.50 5.69
CA PRO A 154 3.84 -32.12 5.90
C PRO A 154 3.70 -33.04 7.11
N PHE A 155 4.82 -33.54 7.63
CA PHE A 155 4.89 -34.43 8.79
C PHE A 155 5.11 -33.68 10.12
N HIS A 156 5.36 -32.37 10.10
CA HIS A 156 5.39 -31.56 11.31
C HIS A 156 3.94 -31.25 11.77
N GLU A 157 3.73 -31.21 13.09
CA GLU A 157 2.44 -30.79 13.66
C GLU A 157 2.13 -29.33 13.28
N ASP A 158 0.87 -29.04 12.93
CA ASP A 158 0.37 -27.71 12.55
C ASP A 158 1.17 -26.96 11.47
N TRP A 159 1.92 -27.69 10.64
CA TRP A 159 2.84 -27.10 9.65
C TRP A 159 2.18 -26.11 8.69
N GLN A 160 0.90 -26.29 8.39
CA GLN A 160 0.15 -25.44 7.45
C GLN A 160 -0.06 -24.02 7.99
N LYS A 161 -0.17 -23.85 9.32
CA LYS A 161 -0.46 -22.56 9.94
C LYS A 161 0.62 -21.50 9.66
N PRO A 162 1.90 -21.70 10.02
CA PRO A 162 2.96 -20.73 9.73
C PRO A 162 3.17 -20.50 8.23
N VAL A 163 2.89 -21.50 7.38
CA VAL A 163 2.94 -21.37 5.91
C VAL A 163 1.83 -20.46 5.40
N ARG A 164 0.61 -20.66 5.90
CA ARG A 164 -0.54 -19.81 5.62
C ARG A 164 -0.29 -18.38 6.10
N ASP A 165 0.18 -18.20 7.33
CA ASP A 165 0.51 -16.87 7.89
C ASP A 165 1.54 -16.14 7.01
N ARG A 166 2.54 -16.87 6.51
CA ARG A 166 3.53 -16.35 5.57
C ARG A 166 2.90 -15.90 4.26
N PHE A 167 2.09 -16.75 3.62
CA PHE A 167 1.35 -16.38 2.41
C PHE A 167 0.53 -15.10 2.62
N PHE A 168 -0.24 -15.02 3.71
CA PHE A 168 -1.05 -13.83 4.01
C PHE A 168 -0.20 -12.59 4.33
N SER A 169 1.01 -12.75 4.89
CA SER A 169 1.98 -11.65 5.04
C SER A 169 2.45 -11.08 3.69
N PHE A 170 2.69 -11.93 2.69
CA PHE A 170 3.00 -11.47 1.33
C PHE A 170 1.79 -10.75 0.71
N VAL A 171 0.58 -11.31 0.86
CA VAL A 171 -0.67 -10.68 0.35
C VAL A 171 -0.89 -9.32 1.00
N PHE A 172 -0.69 -9.23 2.30
CA PHE A 172 -0.78 -8.00 3.06
C PHE A 172 0.17 -6.93 2.49
N SER A 173 1.45 -7.28 2.33
CA SER A 173 2.47 -6.36 1.82
C SER A 173 2.17 -5.88 0.39
N ALA A 174 1.69 -6.78 -0.48
CA ALA A 174 1.28 -6.44 -1.84
C ALA A 174 0.01 -5.56 -1.87
N THR A 175 -0.94 -5.80 -0.95
CA THR A 175 -2.14 -4.98 -0.80
C THR A 175 -1.80 -3.56 -0.32
N MET A 176 -0.91 -3.43 0.66
CA MET A 176 -0.45 -2.11 1.11
C MET A 176 0.23 -1.35 -0.02
N LEU A 177 1.11 -2.01 -0.80
CA LEU A 177 1.72 -1.43 -1.99
C LEU A 177 0.67 -0.95 -3.02
N TYR A 178 -0.37 -1.75 -3.28
CA TYR A 178 -1.47 -1.35 -4.17
C TYR A 178 -2.12 -0.04 -3.73
N HIS A 179 -2.43 0.12 -2.43
CA HIS A 179 -3.01 1.35 -1.93
C HIS A 179 -2.03 2.52 -2.01
N LEU A 180 -0.75 2.31 -1.66
CA LEU A 180 0.27 3.35 -1.74
C LEU A 180 0.46 3.88 -3.16
N LEU A 181 0.55 3.00 -4.15
CA LEU A 181 0.71 3.40 -5.55
C LEU A 181 -0.48 4.23 -6.03
N ASN A 182 -1.71 3.83 -5.70
CA ASN A 182 -2.89 4.63 -6.05
C ASN A 182 -2.91 5.98 -5.32
N MET A 183 -2.51 6.03 -4.05
CA MET A 183 -2.35 7.29 -3.33
C MET A 183 -1.39 8.24 -4.05
N HIS A 184 -0.22 7.77 -4.50
CA HIS A 184 0.70 8.60 -5.28
C HIS A 184 0.16 8.98 -6.67
N ILE A 185 -0.63 8.11 -7.32
CA ILE A 185 -1.24 8.42 -8.61
C ILE A 185 -2.23 9.60 -8.49
N TYR A 186 -2.97 9.70 -7.39
CA TYR A 186 -4.07 10.68 -7.23
C TYR A 186 -3.75 11.84 -6.27
N ALA A 187 -2.61 11.83 -5.59
CA ALA A 187 -2.22 12.87 -4.63
C ALA A 187 -0.71 13.15 -4.66
N ASP A 188 -0.32 14.40 -4.36
CA ASP A 188 1.07 14.77 -4.12
C ASP A 188 1.49 14.38 -2.68
N VAL A 189 1.60 13.07 -2.48
CA VAL A 189 1.92 12.45 -1.19
C VAL A 189 3.19 13.05 -0.58
N HIS A 190 4.20 13.35 -1.40
CA HIS A 190 5.48 13.84 -0.89
C HIS A 190 5.36 15.24 -0.32
N ASN A 191 4.72 16.15 -1.05
CA ASN A 191 4.45 17.50 -0.57
C ASN A 191 3.57 17.46 0.69
N TYR A 192 2.55 16.60 0.73
CA TYR A 192 1.68 16.45 1.90
C TYR A 192 2.40 15.87 3.12
N MET A 193 3.36 14.96 2.93
CA MET A 193 4.17 14.42 4.03
C MET A 193 5.19 15.45 4.57
N GLN A 194 5.65 16.37 3.72
CA GLN A 194 6.50 17.49 4.12
C GLN A 194 5.72 18.58 4.84
N SER A 195 4.48 18.83 4.43
CA SER A 195 3.59 19.84 5.04
C SER A 195 3.07 19.49 6.42
N LEU A 196 3.21 18.23 6.86
CA LEU A 196 2.97 17.84 8.25
C LEU A 196 3.90 18.64 9.18
N PRO A 197 3.37 19.47 10.11
CA PRO A 197 4.19 20.34 10.94
C PRO A 197 5.16 19.54 11.83
N VAL A 198 6.43 19.92 11.83
CA VAL A 198 7.46 19.31 12.67
C VAL A 198 7.50 20.04 14.01
N VAL A 199 7.48 19.31 15.12
CA VAL A 199 7.99 19.86 16.39
C VAL A 199 9.49 19.88 16.26
N SER A 200 10.09 21.07 16.26
CA SER A 200 11.52 21.27 16.41
C SER A 200 12.00 20.50 17.65
N SER A 201 12.60 19.33 17.45
CA SER A 201 13.25 18.62 18.54
C SER A 201 14.53 19.38 18.89
N PRO A 202 14.77 19.78 20.15
CA PRO A 202 15.99 20.46 20.51
C PRO A 202 17.16 19.49 20.37
N GLY A 203 17.98 19.67 19.33
CA GLY A 203 19.22 18.90 19.11
C GLY A 203 19.41 18.29 17.73
N VAL A 204 18.41 18.32 16.84
CA VAL A 204 18.58 17.92 15.44
C VAL A 204 18.66 19.19 14.59
N THR A 205 19.88 19.65 14.31
CA THR A 205 20.11 20.69 13.30
C THR A 205 19.63 20.15 11.95
N PRO A 206 18.66 20.80 11.27
CA PRO A 206 18.28 20.43 9.93
C PRO A 206 19.37 20.92 8.98
N ALA A 207 20.49 20.22 8.93
CA ALA A 207 21.52 20.47 7.95
C ALA A 207 20.96 20.03 6.58
N ASN A 208 20.67 21.01 5.73
CA ASN A 208 20.48 20.90 4.28
C ASN A 208 19.13 20.42 3.69
N LEU A 209 17.99 20.66 4.35
CA LEU A 209 16.69 20.68 3.65
C LEU A 209 16.39 22.10 3.16
N SER A 210 17.18 22.55 2.19
CA SER A 210 17.05 23.85 1.54
C SER A 210 15.75 23.94 0.73
N THR A 211 15.06 25.08 0.86
CA THR A 211 14.09 25.66 -0.08
C THR A 211 12.91 24.77 -0.48
N THR A 212 11.98 24.55 0.44
CA THR A 212 10.63 24.11 0.08
C THR A 212 9.89 25.31 -0.53
N PRO A 213 9.36 25.23 -1.77
CA PRO A 213 8.48 26.26 -2.28
C PRO A 213 7.24 26.38 -1.36
N PRO A 214 6.68 27.58 -1.17
CA PRO A 214 5.48 27.76 -0.37
C PRO A 214 4.36 26.89 -0.95
N ILE A 215 3.68 26.15 -0.08
CA ILE A 215 2.53 25.34 -0.46
C ILE A 215 1.48 26.25 -1.11
N ASN A 216 1.10 25.95 -2.34
CA ASN A 216 0.01 26.67 -3.00
C ASN A 216 -1.32 26.20 -2.39
N ASN A 217 -1.80 26.94 -1.38
CA ASN A 217 -3.05 26.63 -0.68
C ASN A 217 -4.26 26.55 -1.62
N ALA A 218 -4.25 27.25 -2.76
CA ALA A 218 -5.32 27.17 -3.75
C ALA A 218 -5.34 25.80 -4.46
N GLU A 219 -4.19 25.31 -4.91
CA GLU A 219 -4.08 23.98 -5.55
C GLU A 219 -4.48 22.84 -4.61
N ILE A 220 -4.10 22.94 -3.32
CA ILE A 220 -4.52 21.94 -2.33
C ILE A 220 -6.03 21.98 -2.11
N HIS A 221 -6.63 23.17 -2.08
CA HIS A 221 -8.07 23.31 -1.93
C HIS A 221 -8.83 22.75 -3.15
N ASP A 222 -8.37 23.06 -4.36
CA ASP A 222 -8.92 22.52 -5.61
C ASP A 222 -8.78 21.00 -5.65
N TRP A 223 -7.62 20.47 -5.26
CA TRP A 223 -7.45 19.02 -5.12
C TRP A 223 -8.43 18.44 -4.09
N ALA A 224 -8.57 19.02 -2.90
CA ALA A 224 -9.38 18.46 -1.81
C ALA A 224 -10.87 18.34 -2.17
N THR A 225 -11.37 19.17 -3.09
CA THR A 225 -12.75 19.11 -3.61
C THR A 225 -12.91 18.24 -4.86
N SER A 226 -11.80 17.83 -5.49
CA SER A 226 -11.77 17.03 -6.71
C SER A 226 -12.14 15.55 -6.49
N GLN A 227 -12.42 14.87 -7.61
CA GLN A 227 -12.57 13.41 -7.63
C GLN A 227 -11.27 12.69 -7.25
N ASP A 228 -10.11 13.24 -7.62
CA ASP A 228 -8.80 12.64 -7.34
C ASP A 228 -8.54 12.56 -5.83
N ALA A 229 -8.88 13.60 -5.07
CA ALA A 229 -8.80 13.55 -3.61
C ALA A 229 -9.69 12.46 -3.02
N ARG A 230 -10.92 12.30 -3.52
CA ARG A 230 -11.83 11.25 -3.04
C ARG A 230 -11.28 9.86 -3.30
N ILE A 231 -10.68 9.63 -4.47
CA ILE A 231 -9.98 8.38 -4.77
C ILE A 231 -8.81 8.17 -3.79
N ALA A 232 -7.92 9.15 -3.63
CA ALA A 232 -6.76 9.06 -2.73
C ALA A 232 -7.18 8.78 -1.27
N VAL A 233 -8.19 9.48 -0.77
CA VAL A 233 -8.77 9.31 0.58
C VAL A 233 -9.35 7.92 0.75
N SER A 234 -10.09 7.40 -0.24
CA SER A 234 -10.61 6.03 -0.19
C SER A 234 -9.47 5.00 -0.02
N HIS A 235 -8.36 5.17 -0.74
CA HIS A 235 -7.21 4.27 -0.62
C HIS A 235 -6.51 4.41 0.73
N ALA A 236 -6.42 5.62 1.28
CA ALA A 236 -5.86 5.86 2.62
C ALA A 236 -6.68 5.15 3.71
N ILE A 237 -8.01 5.27 3.67
CA ILE A 237 -8.92 4.63 4.64
C ILE A 237 -8.88 3.10 4.49
N LEU A 238 -8.94 2.59 3.26
CA LEU A 238 -8.87 1.15 3.01
C LEU A 238 -7.52 0.56 3.42
N ALA A 239 -6.40 1.26 3.19
CA ALA A 239 -5.09 0.81 3.66
C ALA A 239 -5.03 0.72 5.19
N TYR A 240 -5.60 1.72 5.89
CA TYR A 240 -5.73 1.68 7.34
C TYR A 240 -6.56 0.48 7.81
N ARG A 241 -7.69 0.19 7.17
CA ARG A 241 -8.52 -0.98 7.51
C ARG A 241 -7.84 -2.31 7.18
N VAL A 242 -7.08 -2.39 6.08
CA VAL A 242 -6.27 -3.58 5.76
C VAL A 242 -5.22 -3.81 6.86
N TYR A 243 -4.55 -2.75 7.32
CA TYR A 243 -3.64 -2.82 8.46
C TYR A 243 -4.37 -3.35 9.70
N GLY A 244 -5.48 -2.70 10.11
CA GLY A 244 -6.24 -3.07 11.30
C GLY A 244 -6.85 -4.47 11.26
N SER A 245 -7.28 -4.97 10.09
CA SER A 245 -7.86 -6.33 9.95
C SER A 245 -6.81 -7.45 10.00
N THR A 246 -5.55 -7.11 9.75
CA THR A 246 -4.43 -8.06 9.83
C THR A 246 -3.84 -8.08 11.25
N THR A 247 -4.24 -7.15 12.12
CA THR A 247 -3.73 -6.98 13.48
C THR A 247 -4.84 -7.17 14.51
N SER A 248 -4.84 -8.24 15.31
CA SER A 248 -5.78 -8.37 16.43
C SER A 248 -5.53 -7.31 17.53
N SER A 249 -4.30 -6.80 17.62
CA SER A 249 -3.87 -5.64 18.42
C SER A 249 -2.60 -5.01 17.82
N PRO A 250 -2.39 -3.68 17.90
CA PRO A 250 -1.12 -3.03 17.52
C PRO A 250 0.11 -3.58 18.27
N SER A 251 -0.11 -4.24 19.40
CA SER A 251 0.93 -4.83 20.27
C SER A 251 1.27 -6.29 19.94
N ASP A 252 0.40 -7.00 19.20
CA ASP A 252 0.52 -8.45 19.00
C ASP A 252 1.42 -8.84 17.82
N LEU A 253 1.66 -7.91 16.90
CA LEU A 253 2.64 -8.09 15.83
C LEU A 253 4.01 -7.68 16.35
N LYS A 254 4.92 -8.65 16.41
CA LYS A 254 6.35 -8.33 16.46
C LYS A 254 6.64 -7.43 15.25
N ALA A 255 7.00 -6.17 15.49
CA ALA A 255 7.33 -5.20 14.45
C ALA A 255 8.29 -5.80 13.41
N GLU A 256 9.16 -6.74 13.84
CA GLU A 256 10.04 -7.65 13.09
C GLU A 256 9.41 -8.43 11.93
N VAL A 257 8.08 -8.56 11.82
CA VAL A 257 7.41 -9.33 10.75
C VAL A 257 6.84 -8.45 9.62
N VAL A 258 6.45 -7.19 9.92
CA VAL A 258 5.75 -6.32 8.95
C VAL A 258 6.72 -5.66 7.94
N ASP A 259 6.40 -5.72 6.65
CA ASP A 259 7.18 -5.07 5.58
C ASP A 259 7.17 -3.53 5.71
N PRO A 260 8.31 -2.82 5.50
CA PRO A 260 8.37 -1.35 5.53
C PRO A 260 7.31 -0.64 4.67
N ILE A 261 6.86 -1.26 3.58
CA ILE A 261 5.84 -0.69 2.70
C ILE A 261 4.54 -0.40 3.41
N ALA A 262 4.17 -1.20 4.41
CA ALA A 262 2.96 -0.98 5.19
C ALA A 262 3.06 0.35 5.95
N HIS A 263 4.19 0.63 6.59
CA HIS A 263 4.40 1.87 7.31
C HIS A 263 4.50 3.08 6.37
N MET A 264 5.15 2.94 5.21
CA MET A 264 5.14 3.97 4.17
C MET A 264 3.70 4.29 3.72
N THR A 265 2.89 3.25 3.52
CA THR A 265 1.47 3.39 3.13
C THR A 265 0.66 4.11 4.20
N ILE A 266 0.85 3.75 5.48
CA ILE A 266 0.17 4.41 6.60
C ILE A 266 0.61 5.88 6.72
N ALA A 267 1.91 6.19 6.58
CA ALA A 267 2.38 7.58 6.60
C ALA A 267 1.80 8.42 5.45
N ALA A 268 1.79 7.87 4.23
CA ALA A 268 1.17 8.52 3.08
C ALA A 268 -0.35 8.73 3.29
N GLY A 269 -1.03 7.71 3.82
CA GLY A 269 -2.47 7.78 4.12
C GLY A 269 -2.80 8.83 5.17
N ALA A 270 -2.00 8.94 6.23
CA ALA A 270 -2.15 9.97 7.26
C ALA A 270 -2.00 11.38 6.67
N ALA A 271 -0.97 11.60 5.84
CA ALA A 271 -0.75 12.89 5.18
C ALA A 271 -1.89 13.26 4.23
N ILE A 272 -2.39 12.32 3.42
CA ILE A 272 -3.54 12.54 2.54
C ILE A 272 -4.79 12.88 3.35
N LEU A 273 -5.10 12.10 4.39
CA LEU A 273 -6.28 12.32 5.21
C LEU A 273 -6.22 13.66 5.92
N TRP A 274 -5.08 14.00 6.51
CA TRP A 274 -4.87 15.31 7.13
C TRP A 274 -5.11 16.44 6.14
N THR A 275 -4.39 16.44 5.02
CA THR A 275 -4.50 17.48 4.00
C THR A 275 -5.93 17.62 3.48
N TRP A 276 -6.61 16.51 3.25
CA TRP A 276 -8.01 16.52 2.81
C TRP A 276 -8.94 17.09 3.89
N ILE A 277 -8.85 16.62 5.13
CA ILE A 277 -9.70 17.10 6.24
C ILE A 277 -9.52 18.61 6.45
N GLN A 278 -8.29 19.11 6.35
CA GLN A 278 -8.01 20.53 6.58
C GLN A 278 -8.55 21.44 5.46
N ASN A 279 -8.63 20.93 4.23
CA ASN A 279 -8.94 21.76 3.06
C ASN A 279 -10.31 21.46 2.43
N ASN A 280 -10.99 20.39 2.86
CA ASN A 280 -12.36 20.13 2.47
C ASN A 280 -13.33 21.13 3.13
N THR A 281 -14.26 21.66 2.34
CA THR A 281 -15.29 22.63 2.74
C THR A 281 -16.59 21.99 3.20
N SER A 282 -16.65 20.66 3.24
CA SER A 282 -17.85 19.94 3.69
C SER A 282 -18.21 20.34 5.14
N PRO A 283 -19.47 20.74 5.41
CA PRO A 283 -19.89 21.11 6.77
C PRO A 283 -19.76 19.91 7.72
N CYS A 284 -19.25 20.11 8.94
CA CYS A 284 -19.22 19.05 9.96
C CYS A 284 -20.64 18.74 10.42
N CYS A 285 -21.02 17.47 10.31
CA CYS A 285 -22.29 16.94 10.81
C CYS A 285 -22.09 16.08 12.06
N CYS A 286 -21.08 16.38 12.87
CA CYS A 286 -20.61 15.54 13.96
C CYS A 286 -21.64 15.32 15.09
N MET A 287 -22.66 16.18 15.15
CA MET A 287 -23.79 16.13 16.09
C MET A 287 -25.04 15.43 15.50
N ASN A 288 -25.01 15.07 14.21
CA ASN A 288 -26.12 14.41 13.52
C ASN A 288 -25.78 12.93 13.29
N LEU A 289 -26.76 12.03 13.47
CA LEU A 289 -26.64 10.64 13.04
C LEU A 289 -26.34 10.57 11.52
N PRO A 290 -25.70 9.49 11.04
CA PRO A 290 -25.48 9.28 9.62
C PRO A 290 -26.80 9.45 8.86
N ILE A 291 -26.89 10.52 8.06
CA ILE A 291 -28.10 10.80 7.28
C ILE A 291 -28.16 9.75 6.17
N ALA A 292 -29.37 9.29 5.82
CA ALA A 292 -29.59 8.41 4.68
C ALA A 292 -28.84 8.94 3.44
N GLY A 293 -27.89 8.15 2.91
CA GLY A 293 -27.01 8.55 1.80
C GLY A 293 -25.55 8.82 2.17
N SER A 294 -25.15 8.78 3.45
CA SER A 294 -23.74 8.86 3.84
C SER A 294 -23.00 7.52 3.72
N LEU A 295 -21.75 7.53 3.25
CA LEU A 295 -20.92 6.34 3.11
C LEU A 295 -20.09 6.08 4.38
N ASP A 296 -20.27 4.91 5.00
CA ASP A 296 -19.40 4.46 6.09
C ASP A 296 -18.38 3.42 5.58
N PHE A 297 -17.13 3.86 5.51
CA PHE A 297 -16.00 3.03 5.10
C PHE A 297 -15.72 1.87 6.05
N GLY A 298 -16.27 1.84 7.26
CA GLY A 298 -16.18 0.71 8.19
C GLY A 298 -16.81 -0.57 7.65
N PHE A 299 -17.83 -0.45 6.79
CA PHE A 299 -18.58 -1.58 6.23
C PHE A 299 -18.21 -1.89 4.78
N VAL A 300 -17.45 -1.02 4.12
CA VAL A 300 -16.99 -1.25 2.75
C VAL A 300 -16.14 -2.54 2.67
N PRO A 301 -16.32 -3.41 1.66
CA PRO A 301 -15.45 -4.57 1.48
C PRO A 301 -14.00 -4.17 1.17
N LEU A 302 -13.02 -4.91 1.70
CA LEU A 302 -11.58 -4.66 1.46
C LEU A 302 -11.06 -5.19 0.10
N GLY A 303 -11.89 -5.94 -0.62
CA GLY A 303 -11.57 -6.42 -1.96
C GLY A 303 -11.68 -5.30 -3.00
N ALA A 304 -10.93 -5.40 -4.10
CA ALA A 304 -11.00 -4.46 -5.23
C ALA A 304 -12.20 -4.69 -6.16
N GLY A 305 -13.21 -5.44 -5.70
CA GLY A 305 -14.48 -5.63 -6.40
C GLY A 305 -15.23 -4.32 -6.62
N LYS A 306 -16.35 -4.38 -7.34
CA LYS A 306 -17.22 -3.21 -7.48
C LYS A 306 -17.81 -2.85 -6.12
N SER A 307 -17.69 -1.59 -5.73
CA SER A 307 -18.37 -1.02 -4.57
C SER A 307 -19.19 0.18 -5.07
N PRO A 308 -20.46 -0.03 -5.42
CA PRO A 308 -21.29 1.03 -6.01
C PRO A 308 -21.39 2.28 -5.14
N GLU A 309 -21.38 2.11 -3.82
CA GLU A 309 -21.45 3.19 -2.83
C GLU A 309 -20.16 4.03 -2.83
N VAL A 310 -18.98 3.39 -2.84
CA VAL A 310 -17.69 4.08 -2.96
C VAL A 310 -17.59 4.77 -4.32
N ASP A 311 -17.97 4.09 -5.41
CA ASP A 311 -17.95 4.66 -6.76
C ASP A 311 -18.90 5.87 -6.88
N HIS A 312 -20.08 5.80 -6.23
CA HIS A 312 -21.03 6.90 -6.17
C HIS A 312 -20.45 8.10 -5.40
N TRP A 313 -19.87 7.86 -4.22
CA TRP A 313 -19.24 8.91 -3.43
C TRP A 313 -18.02 9.54 -4.14
N ILE A 314 -17.19 8.74 -4.80
CA ILE A 314 -16.07 9.25 -5.61
C ILE A 314 -16.57 10.21 -6.70
N ARG A 315 -17.70 9.93 -7.35
CA ARG A 315 -18.26 10.82 -8.37
C ARG A 315 -18.91 12.07 -7.78
N ASN A 316 -19.73 11.89 -6.75
CA ASN A 316 -20.66 12.95 -6.31
C ASN A 316 -20.20 13.71 -5.06
N GLY A 317 -19.18 13.21 -4.36
CA GLY A 317 -18.81 13.70 -3.03
C GLY A 317 -19.85 13.34 -1.97
N GLY A 318 -19.77 14.03 -0.84
CA GLY A 318 -20.62 13.80 0.33
C GLY A 318 -19.82 13.51 1.59
N THR A 319 -20.54 13.35 2.70
CA THR A 319 -19.98 13.04 4.02
C THR A 319 -19.60 11.57 4.10
N ILE A 320 -18.49 11.29 4.78
CA ILE A 320 -17.99 9.94 4.97
C ILE A 320 -17.70 9.65 6.43
N TRP A 321 -17.86 8.39 6.78
CA TRP A 321 -17.71 7.87 8.12
C TRP A 321 -16.75 6.68 8.10
N LEU A 322 -16.21 6.34 9.26
CA LEU A 322 -15.44 5.12 9.46
C LEU A 322 -15.84 4.51 10.81
N HIS A 323 -16.58 3.41 10.76
CA HIS A 323 -17.16 2.75 11.95
C HIS A 323 -17.96 3.72 12.82
N GLY A 324 -18.85 4.49 12.18
CA GLY A 324 -19.76 5.41 12.88
C GLY A 324 -19.15 6.73 13.38
N VAL A 325 -17.86 6.99 13.14
CA VAL A 325 -17.26 8.31 13.43
C VAL A 325 -17.11 9.09 12.12
N HIS A 326 -17.40 10.40 12.14
CA HIS A 326 -17.38 11.28 10.95
C HIS A 326 -15.97 11.79 10.62
N LEU A 327 -15.56 11.72 9.35
CA LEU A 327 -14.26 12.23 8.90
C LEU A 327 -14.33 13.75 8.66
N CYS A 328 -13.94 14.51 9.66
CA CYS A 328 -13.97 15.97 9.64
C CYS A 328 -12.92 16.57 10.58
N LYS A 329 -12.81 17.90 10.55
CA LYS A 329 -11.87 18.67 11.39
C LYS A 329 -12.08 18.44 12.90
N CYS A 330 -13.32 18.29 13.35
CA CYS A 330 -13.63 18.11 14.77
C CYS A 330 -13.15 16.77 15.34
N ASN A 331 -13.04 15.74 14.50
CA ASN A 331 -12.60 14.41 14.91
C ASN A 331 -11.19 14.11 14.40
N VAL A 332 -10.43 15.11 13.94
CA VAL A 332 -9.12 14.89 13.32
C VAL A 332 -8.18 14.13 14.26
N ASP A 333 -8.29 14.38 15.56
CA ASP A 333 -7.47 13.71 16.56
C ASP A 333 -7.79 12.23 16.70
N VAL A 334 -9.08 11.90 16.67
CA VAL A 334 -9.58 10.52 16.68
C VAL A 334 -9.05 9.75 15.47
N TRP A 335 -8.92 10.42 14.32
CA TRP A 335 -8.48 9.78 13.08
C TRP A 335 -6.98 9.64 12.95
N LEU A 336 -6.20 10.61 13.38
CA LEU A 336 -4.75 10.56 13.24
C LEU A 336 -4.07 9.75 14.35
N SER A 337 -4.69 9.63 15.53
CA SER A 337 -4.11 8.87 16.65
C SER A 337 -3.78 7.41 16.30
N PRO A 338 -4.66 6.63 15.64
CA PRO A 338 -4.33 5.26 15.21
C PRO A 338 -3.16 5.20 14.23
N PHE A 339 -3.04 6.15 13.30
CA PHE A 339 -1.92 6.21 12.35
C PHE A 339 -0.61 6.50 13.08
N ALA A 340 -0.62 7.46 14.01
CA ALA A 340 0.54 7.81 14.83
C ALA A 340 0.99 6.63 15.70
N ALA A 341 0.04 5.90 16.29
CA ALA A 341 0.31 4.69 17.06
C ALA A 341 0.97 3.61 16.19
N ILE A 342 0.40 3.28 15.03
CA ILE A 342 0.97 2.28 14.11
C ILE A 342 2.40 2.65 13.70
N LEU A 343 2.62 3.89 13.28
CA LEU A 343 3.95 4.37 12.85
C LEU A 343 4.98 4.33 13.99
N SER A 344 4.54 4.63 15.22
CA SER A 344 5.41 4.56 16.39
C SER A 344 5.85 3.13 16.72
N HIS A 345 4.97 2.14 16.54
CA HIS A 345 5.31 0.73 16.75
C HIS A 345 6.27 0.22 15.66
N GLY A 346 6.13 0.72 14.43
CA GLY A 346 7.02 0.43 13.30
C GLY A 346 8.43 1.03 13.38
N ALA A 347 8.69 1.90 14.37
CA ALA A 347 9.92 2.68 14.50
C ALA A 347 11.21 1.85 14.55
N LYS A 348 11.16 0.61 15.07
CA LYS A 348 12.33 -0.30 15.12
C LYS A 348 12.80 -0.79 13.73
N LYS A 349 11.99 -0.61 12.69
CA LYS A 349 12.26 -1.12 11.34
C LYS A 349 12.40 -0.04 10.28
N TRP A 350 11.60 1.00 10.42
CA TRP A 350 11.58 2.11 9.50
C TRP A 350 11.81 3.36 10.34
N GLU A 351 13.08 3.77 10.45
CA GLU A 351 13.52 4.88 11.31
C GLU A 351 12.71 6.16 11.04
N ILE A 352 12.34 6.37 9.79
CA ILE A 352 11.50 7.49 9.33
C ILE A 352 10.06 7.38 9.86
N GLY A 353 9.56 6.18 10.14
CA GLY A 353 8.26 5.95 10.77
C GLY A 353 8.12 6.66 12.10
N ASN A 354 9.18 6.69 12.93
CA ASN A 354 9.16 7.43 14.20
C ASN A 354 9.09 8.95 13.97
N VAL A 355 9.81 9.45 12.96
CA VAL A 355 9.76 10.87 12.58
C VAL A 355 8.33 11.25 12.20
N PHE A 356 7.67 10.47 11.35
CA PHE A 356 6.26 10.74 10.99
C PHE A 356 5.31 10.57 12.15
N ALA A 357 5.51 9.56 13.01
CA ALA A 357 4.71 9.41 14.22
C ALA A 357 4.80 10.65 15.12
N GLN A 358 6.02 11.17 15.35
CA GLN A 358 6.22 12.40 16.12
C GLN A 358 5.54 13.61 15.48
N LYS A 359 5.60 13.75 14.15
CA LYS A 359 4.87 14.80 13.42
C LYS A 359 3.35 14.68 13.58
N LEU A 360 2.80 13.47 13.66
CA LEU A 360 1.37 13.28 13.90
C LEU A 360 1.02 13.55 15.36
N TRP A 361 1.79 13.03 16.32
CA TRP A 361 1.58 13.28 17.75
C TRP A 361 1.64 14.77 18.10
N SER A 362 2.48 15.55 17.43
CA SER A 362 2.51 17.00 17.62
C SER A 362 1.20 17.69 17.22
N GLN A 363 0.54 17.24 16.14
CA GLN A 363 -0.76 17.77 15.75
C GLN A 363 -1.83 17.48 16.79
N LEU A 364 -1.73 16.32 17.45
CA LEU A 364 -2.68 15.88 18.46
C LEU A 364 -2.50 16.60 19.82
N GLY A 365 -1.49 17.47 19.96
CA GLY A 365 -1.13 18.06 21.25
C GLY A 365 -0.65 17.03 22.30
N LEU A 366 -0.35 15.80 21.86
CA LEU A 366 0.06 14.69 22.71
C LEU A 366 1.59 14.59 22.68
N GLN A 367 2.26 15.04 23.74
CA GLN A 367 3.66 14.65 23.97
C GLN A 367 3.69 13.24 24.55
N ARG A 368 4.50 12.35 23.96
CA ARG A 368 4.84 11.08 24.60
C ARG A 368 5.56 11.39 25.92
N SER A 369 4.98 11.00 27.05
CA SER A 369 5.77 10.68 28.22
C SER A 369 6.70 9.53 27.82
N VAL A 370 8.01 9.79 27.88
CA VAL A 370 9.09 8.87 27.53
C VAL A 370 8.93 7.52 28.21
#